data_AF-A0A2X5NP12-F1
#
_entry.id   AF-A0A2X5NP12-F1
#
_cell.length_a   1.000
_cell.length_b   1.000
_cell.length_c   1.000
_cell.angle_alpha   90.00
_cell.angle_beta   90.00
_cell.angle_gamma   90.00
#
_symmetry.space_group_name_H-M   'P 1'
#
loop_
_entity.id
_entity.type
_entity.pdbx_description
1 polymer ?
#
loop_
_entity_poly.entity_id
_entity_poly.type
_entity_poly.pdbx_seq_one_letter_code
_entity_poly.pdbx_strand_id
1 'polypeptide(L)'
;MLIDPHPAVRLQASVRLLRLWDVDRDSVWRYLSERLEQETNTGVIEHTVGDGIRNLLHTEPTRSFCLIQKLLGRFNDHPERQKRIRTLVSGDLAILWGVHEVRESYHILQGWITEPTVYHDELNQVLFTLREGFVFGLARQSKLKDTEVRHRALDMAYSIIDAAGKKLEQYSPHTDLTEAERENVKHCFAIIDRACLQLRFACEGKHNSDKTSLEYEELKQFLNETELHMRRIGDCSSPHTVYYLLELLETLVPVDPAKCFDLMAHALSHAEKSGFQNETLGMEQLVKMMGVFLADHKTIFEDENRRARLIESLDIFLAAGWPAARRLLYRLPELIQ
;
A
#
# COMPACT_ATOMS: atom_id res chain seq x y z
N MET A 1 -22.59 31.25 15.52
CA MET A 1 -21.28 30.56 15.43
C MET A 1 -21.21 29.60 14.26
N LEU A 2 -22.16 28.66 14.14
CA LEU A 2 -22.19 27.75 13.00
C LEU A 2 -22.42 28.49 11.66
N ILE A 3 -23.35 29.43 11.58
CA ILE A 3 -23.58 30.25 10.36
C ILE A 3 -22.75 31.54 10.31
N ASP A 4 -21.67 31.62 11.08
CA ASP A 4 -20.85 32.83 11.18
C ASP A 4 -20.20 33.18 9.82
N PRO A 5 -20.14 34.46 9.40
CA PRO A 5 -19.53 34.82 8.11
C PRO A 5 -18.04 34.45 8.05
N HIS A 6 -17.32 34.41 9.18
CA HIS A 6 -15.90 34.16 9.21
C HIS A 6 -15.56 32.66 9.27
N PRO A 7 -14.81 32.08 8.30
CA PRO A 7 -14.51 30.64 8.25
C PRO A 7 -13.84 30.09 9.50
N ALA A 8 -12.96 30.86 10.14
CA ALA A 8 -12.29 30.43 11.38
C ALA A 8 -13.27 30.20 12.56
N VAL A 9 -14.34 31.00 12.65
CA VAL A 9 -15.36 30.81 13.70
C VAL A 9 -16.16 29.54 13.43
N ARG A 10 -16.49 29.29 12.16
CA ARG A 10 -17.17 28.06 11.73
C ARG A 10 -16.32 26.83 11.99
N LEU A 11 -15.03 26.88 11.68
CA LEU A 11 -14.07 25.83 12.00
C LEU A 11 -14.03 25.51 13.50
N GLN A 12 -13.85 26.54 14.34
CA GLN A 12 -13.82 26.35 15.79
C GLN A 12 -15.12 25.78 16.34
N ALA A 13 -16.26 26.16 15.76
CA ALA A 13 -17.55 25.57 16.11
C ALA A 13 -17.59 24.08 15.71
N SER A 14 -17.20 23.71 14.48
CA SER A 14 -17.17 22.32 14.01
C SER A 14 -16.30 21.41 14.87
N VAL A 15 -15.08 21.82 15.18
CA VAL A 15 -14.14 21.01 16.00
C VAL A 15 -14.69 20.75 17.41
N ARG A 16 -15.50 21.66 17.94
CA ARG A 16 -16.10 21.53 19.28
C ARG A 16 -17.42 20.78 19.29
N LEU A 17 -18.04 20.51 18.14
CA LEU A 17 -19.32 19.80 18.07
C LEU A 17 -19.26 18.43 18.76
N LEU A 18 -18.16 17.70 18.62
CA LEU A 18 -18.00 16.39 19.25
C LEU A 18 -17.97 16.45 20.79
N ARG A 19 -17.77 17.62 21.41
CA ARG A 19 -17.89 17.75 22.87
C ARG A 19 -19.32 17.55 23.37
N LEU A 20 -20.32 17.68 22.49
CA LEU A 20 -21.72 17.45 22.80
C LEU A 20 -22.14 15.99 22.58
N TRP A 21 -21.20 15.12 22.17
CA TRP A 21 -21.49 13.74 21.78
C TRP A 21 -22.17 12.93 22.89
N ASP A 22 -21.72 13.08 24.14
CA ASP A 22 -22.29 12.35 25.27
C ASP A 22 -23.59 12.98 25.82
N VAL A 23 -23.97 14.16 25.30
CA VAL A 23 -25.16 14.89 25.74
C VAL A 23 -26.32 14.71 24.75
N ASP A 24 -26.08 14.97 23.46
CA ASP A 24 -27.11 14.89 22.42
C ASP A 24 -26.49 14.50 21.06
N ARG A 25 -26.47 13.19 20.80
CA ARG A 25 -25.90 12.61 19.57
C ARG A 25 -26.65 13.03 18.32
N ASP A 26 -27.98 13.08 18.35
CA ASP A 26 -28.78 13.39 17.17
C ASP A 26 -28.61 14.86 16.77
N SER A 27 -28.50 15.77 17.75
CA SER A 27 -28.13 17.16 17.45
C SER A 27 -26.73 17.26 16.85
N VAL A 28 -25.73 16.53 17.35
CA VAL A 28 -24.38 16.53 16.76
C VAL A 28 -24.43 16.10 15.29
N TRP A 29 -25.14 15.00 14.98
CA TRP A 29 -25.31 14.53 13.61
C TRP A 29 -26.02 15.55 12.71
N ARG A 30 -27.09 16.16 13.21
CA ARG A 30 -27.82 17.20 12.49
C ARG A 30 -26.91 18.38 12.18
N TYR A 31 -26.16 18.88 13.16
CA TYR A 31 -25.24 20.01 12.96
C TYR A 31 -24.08 19.67 12.03
N LEU A 32 -23.53 18.45 12.08
CA LEU A 32 -22.51 17.99 11.14
C LEU A 32 -23.06 17.92 9.72
N SER A 33 -24.26 17.37 9.52
CA SER A 33 -24.91 17.31 8.20
C SER A 33 -25.17 18.70 7.65
N GLU A 34 -25.82 19.58 8.42
CA GLU A 34 -26.10 20.97 8.04
C GLU A 34 -24.81 21.72 7.68
N ARG A 35 -23.74 21.53 8.47
CA ARG A 35 -22.42 22.12 8.22
C ARG A 35 -21.87 21.67 6.87
N LEU A 36 -21.83 20.38 6.62
CA LEU A 36 -21.23 19.82 5.42
C LEU A 36 -22.07 20.06 4.16
N GLU A 37 -23.38 20.29 4.29
CA GLU A 37 -24.25 20.65 3.18
C GLU A 37 -24.10 22.13 2.78
N GLN A 38 -23.87 23.03 3.74
CA GLN A 38 -23.84 24.48 3.50
C GLN A 38 -22.42 25.05 3.36
N GLU A 39 -21.40 24.41 3.92
CA GLU A 39 -20.06 25.00 3.99
C GLU A 39 -19.42 25.15 2.61
N THR A 40 -18.95 26.35 2.28
CA THR A 40 -18.30 26.66 1.00
C THR A 40 -16.78 26.67 1.11
N ASN A 41 -16.22 26.82 2.32
CA ASN A 41 -14.77 26.79 2.53
C ASN A 41 -14.25 25.35 2.65
N THR A 42 -13.39 24.94 1.73
CA THR A 42 -12.82 23.58 1.71
C THR A 42 -12.02 23.23 2.97
N GLY A 43 -11.27 24.18 3.54
CA GLY A 43 -10.51 23.95 4.77
C GLY A 43 -11.41 23.64 5.96
N VAL A 44 -12.58 24.28 6.06
CA VAL A 44 -13.57 23.96 7.11
C VAL A 44 -14.16 22.56 6.90
N ILE A 45 -14.43 22.15 5.65
CA ILE A 45 -14.90 20.79 5.34
C ILE A 45 -13.84 19.77 5.74
N GLU A 46 -12.58 19.98 5.36
CA GLU A 46 -11.47 19.06 5.67
C GLU A 46 -11.34 18.79 7.16
N HIS A 47 -11.36 19.84 7.98
CA HIS A 47 -11.30 19.69 9.43
C HIS A 47 -12.59 19.09 10.00
N THR A 48 -13.77 19.42 9.44
CA THR A 48 -15.03 18.81 9.91
C THR A 48 -15.07 17.31 9.63
N VAL A 49 -14.52 16.87 8.50
CA VAL A 49 -14.35 15.44 8.18
C VAL A 49 -13.29 14.81 9.07
N GLY A 50 -12.10 15.42 9.13
CA GLY A 50 -10.94 14.87 9.84
C GLY A 50 -11.09 14.82 11.36
N ASP A 51 -11.61 15.88 11.98
CA ASP A 51 -11.79 15.97 13.43
C ASP A 51 -13.20 15.56 13.87
N GLY A 52 -14.16 15.53 12.96
CA GLY A 52 -15.56 15.17 13.22
C GLY A 52 -15.87 13.75 12.79
N ILE A 53 -16.12 13.56 11.49
CA ILE A 53 -16.60 12.27 10.93
C ILE A 53 -15.63 11.13 11.23
N ARG A 54 -14.32 11.34 11.07
CA ARG A 54 -13.31 10.29 11.26
C ARG A 54 -13.36 9.66 12.66
N ASN A 55 -13.59 10.48 13.68
CA ASN A 55 -13.73 10.03 15.07
C ASN A 55 -15.02 9.23 15.31
N LEU A 56 -16.02 9.37 14.43
CA LEU A 56 -17.32 8.69 14.52
C LEU A 56 -17.40 7.42 13.66
N LEU A 57 -16.39 7.12 12.84
CA LEU A 57 -16.36 5.93 11.97
C LEU A 57 -16.55 4.63 12.75
N HIS A 58 -15.96 4.54 13.95
CA HIS A 58 -16.02 3.35 14.78
C HIS A 58 -17.29 3.23 15.64
N THR A 59 -18.01 4.33 15.85
CA THR A 59 -19.20 4.36 16.71
C THR A 59 -20.48 4.24 15.90
N GLU A 60 -20.56 4.95 14.77
CA GLU A 60 -21.75 5.04 13.92
C GLU A 60 -21.31 4.95 12.44
N PRO A 61 -20.84 3.76 11.98
CA PRO A 61 -20.25 3.60 10.65
C PRO A 61 -21.23 3.95 9.52
N THR A 62 -22.49 3.52 9.63
CA THR A 62 -23.52 3.78 8.61
C THR A 62 -23.86 5.27 8.50
N ARG A 63 -24.01 5.99 9.61
CA ARG A 63 -24.28 7.45 9.58
C ARG A 63 -23.09 8.22 9.03
N SER A 64 -21.88 7.82 9.42
CA SER A 64 -20.64 8.38 8.87
C SER A 64 -20.55 8.18 7.36
N PHE A 65 -20.84 6.98 6.88
CA PHE A 65 -20.88 6.67 5.46
C PHE A 65 -21.88 7.55 4.70
N CYS A 66 -23.11 7.72 5.21
CA CYS A 66 -24.10 8.57 4.55
C CYS A 66 -23.62 10.02 4.35
N LEU A 67 -22.89 10.60 5.32
CA LEU A 67 -22.32 11.93 5.16
C LEU A 67 -21.18 11.97 4.14
N ILE A 68 -20.30 10.97 4.16
CA ILE A 68 -19.21 10.83 3.18
C ILE A 68 -19.79 10.71 1.77
N GLN A 69 -20.82 9.88 1.57
CA GLN A 69 -21.48 9.72 0.27
C GLN A 69 -22.08 11.03 -0.23
N LYS A 70 -22.74 11.82 0.63
CA LYS A 70 -23.23 13.16 0.27
C LYS A 70 -22.10 14.08 -0.19
N LEU A 71 -20.96 14.07 0.52
CA LEU A 71 -19.79 14.88 0.17
C LEU A 71 -19.19 14.47 -1.19
N LEU A 72 -19.15 13.17 -1.47
CA LEU A 72 -18.65 12.63 -2.74
C LEU A 72 -19.51 13.05 -3.94
N GLY A 73 -20.78 13.44 -3.76
CA GLY A 73 -21.62 13.94 -4.85
C GLY A 73 -21.71 15.46 -4.95
N ARG A 74 -21.09 16.21 -4.01
CA ARG A 74 -21.42 17.62 -3.80
C ARG A 74 -20.75 18.59 -4.77
N PHE A 75 -19.54 18.28 -5.24
CA PHE A 75 -18.73 19.22 -6.02
C PHE A 75 -18.44 18.72 -7.44
N ASN A 76 -19.36 17.96 -8.03
CA ASN A 76 -19.20 17.39 -9.38
C ASN A 76 -18.88 18.45 -10.46
N ASP A 77 -19.39 19.68 -10.31
CA ASP A 77 -19.11 20.79 -11.24
C ASP A 77 -17.75 21.49 -10.99
N HIS A 78 -17.00 21.06 -9.96
CA HIS A 78 -15.70 21.60 -9.59
C HIS A 78 -14.65 20.48 -9.46
N PRO A 79 -14.07 20.00 -10.58
CA PRO A 79 -13.25 18.79 -10.62
C PRO A 79 -12.09 18.76 -9.61
N GLU A 80 -11.32 19.84 -9.50
CA GLU A 80 -10.19 19.94 -8.55
C GLU A 80 -10.64 19.83 -7.09
N ARG A 81 -11.74 20.51 -6.77
CA ARG A 81 -12.32 20.46 -5.43
C ARG A 81 -12.88 19.07 -5.13
N GLN A 82 -13.55 18.46 -6.11
CA GLN A 82 -14.07 17.11 -6.00
C GLN A 82 -12.96 16.10 -5.78
N LYS A 83 -11.86 16.19 -6.55
CA LYS A 83 -10.66 15.36 -6.35
C LYS A 83 -10.14 15.47 -4.92
N ARG A 84 -9.95 16.70 -4.42
CA ARG A 84 -9.49 16.95 -3.05
C ARG A 84 -10.40 16.31 -1.99
N ILE A 85 -11.72 16.36 -2.18
CA ILE A 85 -12.69 15.72 -1.28
C ILE A 85 -12.62 14.19 -1.38
N ARG A 86 -12.49 13.61 -2.57
CA ARG A 86 -12.31 12.15 -2.72
C ARG A 86 -11.05 11.67 -2.01
N THR A 87 -9.92 12.35 -2.20
CA THR A 87 -8.66 12.03 -1.53
C THR A 87 -8.81 12.12 -0.01
N LEU A 88 -9.46 13.17 0.51
CA LEU A 88 -9.70 13.36 1.94
C LEU A 88 -10.46 12.18 2.58
N VAL A 89 -11.51 11.68 1.92
CA VAL A 89 -12.39 10.63 2.47
C VAL A 89 -11.97 9.21 2.10
N SER A 90 -10.99 9.05 1.21
CA SER A 90 -10.55 7.74 0.71
C SER A 90 -10.10 6.78 1.82
N GLY A 91 -9.35 7.27 2.80
CA GLY A 91 -8.97 6.49 3.99
C GLY A 91 -10.17 6.14 4.86
N ASP A 92 -11.14 7.04 4.98
CA ASP A 92 -12.36 6.80 5.77
C ASP A 92 -13.20 5.69 5.13
N LEU A 93 -13.31 5.67 3.79
CA LEU A 93 -13.94 4.58 3.04
C LEU A 93 -13.23 3.24 3.24
N ALA A 94 -11.89 3.26 3.25
CA ALA A 94 -11.08 2.06 3.50
C ALA A 94 -11.34 1.49 4.90
N ILE A 95 -11.45 2.34 5.93
CA ILE A 95 -11.78 1.92 7.30
C ILE A 95 -13.22 1.37 7.37
N LEU A 96 -14.18 2.05 6.74
CA LEU A 96 -15.59 1.62 6.73
C LEU A 96 -15.77 0.24 6.10
N TRP A 97 -15.03 -0.06 5.03
CA TRP A 97 -15.02 -1.41 4.47
C TRP A 97 -14.21 -2.39 5.33
N GLY A 98 -12.92 -2.09 5.55
CA GLY A 98 -11.98 -3.02 6.17
C GLY A 98 -12.37 -3.41 7.59
N VAL A 99 -12.83 -2.47 8.40
CA VAL A 99 -13.16 -2.68 9.82
C VAL A 99 -14.65 -2.95 10.03
N HIS A 100 -15.52 -2.22 9.33
CA HIS A 100 -16.96 -2.20 9.62
C HIS A 100 -17.85 -2.86 8.58
N GLU A 101 -17.27 -3.39 7.50
CA GLU A 101 -17.98 -4.14 6.45
C GLU A 101 -19.12 -3.36 5.78
N VAL A 102 -18.99 -2.03 5.71
CA VAL A 102 -19.94 -1.19 4.97
C VAL A 102 -19.75 -1.43 3.47
N ARG A 103 -20.63 -2.25 2.87
CA ARG A 103 -20.53 -2.73 1.48
C ARG A 103 -20.61 -1.62 0.45
N GLU A 104 -21.37 -0.57 0.74
CA GLU A 104 -21.51 0.58 -0.14
C GLU A 104 -20.18 1.37 -0.25
N SER A 105 -19.39 1.39 0.84
CA SER A 105 -18.02 1.92 0.82
C SER A 105 -17.13 1.10 -0.10
N TYR A 106 -17.23 -0.23 -0.03
CA TYR A 106 -16.51 -1.15 -0.91
C TYR A 106 -16.84 -0.91 -2.39
N HIS A 107 -18.11 -0.70 -2.74
CA HIS A 107 -18.50 -0.44 -4.13
C HIS A 107 -17.88 0.85 -4.69
N ILE A 108 -17.77 1.90 -3.87
CA ILE A 108 -17.09 3.14 -4.29
C ILE A 108 -15.60 2.87 -4.52
N LEU A 109 -14.94 2.17 -3.60
CA LEU A 109 -13.52 1.81 -3.72
C LEU A 109 -13.28 0.94 -4.96
N GLN A 110 -14.15 -0.02 -5.24
CA GLN A 110 -14.07 -0.83 -6.46
C GLN A 110 -14.17 0.02 -7.73
N GLY A 111 -15.07 1.00 -7.76
CA GLY A 111 -15.16 1.94 -8.89
C GLY A 111 -13.87 2.75 -9.10
N TRP A 112 -13.13 3.03 -8.03
CA TRP A 112 -11.81 3.67 -8.15
C TRP A 112 -10.73 2.71 -8.62
N ILE A 113 -10.75 1.46 -8.13
CA ILE A 113 -9.82 0.40 -8.52
C ILE A 113 -9.92 0.09 -10.02
N THR A 114 -11.12 0.17 -10.61
CA THR A 114 -11.28 -0.09 -12.06
C THR A 114 -10.60 0.95 -12.95
N GLU A 115 -10.34 2.16 -12.45
CA GLU A 115 -9.69 3.24 -13.19
C GLU A 115 -8.50 3.84 -12.40
N PRO A 116 -7.43 3.06 -12.19
CA PRO A 116 -6.35 3.42 -11.27
C PRO A 116 -5.54 4.63 -11.75
N THR A 117 -5.53 4.93 -13.05
CA THR A 117 -4.87 6.12 -13.61
C THR A 117 -5.58 7.42 -13.24
N VAL A 118 -6.92 7.37 -13.09
CA VAL A 118 -7.77 8.50 -12.73
C VAL A 118 -7.74 8.74 -11.22
N TYR A 119 -7.80 7.67 -10.43
CA TYR A 119 -7.95 7.72 -8.98
C TYR A 119 -6.64 7.41 -8.21
N HIS A 120 -5.47 7.64 -8.82
CA HIS A 120 -4.19 7.23 -8.23
C HIS A 120 -3.94 7.85 -6.84
N ASP A 121 -4.30 9.11 -6.62
CA ASP A 121 -4.13 9.80 -5.33
C ASP A 121 -5.00 9.15 -4.25
N GLU A 122 -6.26 8.88 -4.59
CA GLU A 122 -7.21 8.20 -3.71
C GLU A 122 -6.73 6.78 -3.37
N LEU A 123 -6.29 6.00 -4.36
CA LEU A 123 -5.80 4.63 -4.15
C LEU A 123 -4.51 4.60 -3.32
N ASN A 124 -3.59 5.56 -3.53
CA ASN A 124 -2.39 5.70 -2.70
C ASN A 124 -2.71 6.01 -1.24
N GLN A 125 -3.75 6.80 -0.99
CA GLN A 125 -4.23 7.10 0.36
C GLN A 125 -4.97 5.91 1.00
N VAL A 126 -5.70 5.13 0.20
CA VAL A 126 -6.29 3.84 0.64
C VAL A 126 -5.19 2.88 1.08
N LEU A 127 -4.16 2.64 0.26
CA LEU A 127 -3.04 1.76 0.61
C LEU A 127 -2.36 2.20 1.91
N PHE A 128 -2.09 3.51 2.07
CA PHE A 128 -1.53 4.05 3.31
C PHE A 128 -2.40 3.76 4.54
N THR A 129 -3.71 3.88 4.39
CA THR A 129 -4.67 3.64 5.48
C THR A 129 -4.76 2.15 5.84
N LEU A 130 -4.68 1.27 4.84
CA LEU A 130 -4.76 -0.19 5.04
C LEU A 130 -3.52 -0.80 5.71
N ARG A 131 -2.39 -0.08 5.78
CA ARG A 131 -1.13 -0.57 6.34
C ARG A 131 -1.29 -1.24 7.71
N GLU A 132 -2.02 -0.61 8.63
CA GLU A 132 -2.23 -1.18 9.97
C GLU A 132 -3.11 -2.44 9.94
N GLY A 133 -3.99 -2.53 8.93
CA GLY A 133 -4.81 -3.71 8.65
C GLY A 133 -4.01 -4.93 8.22
N PHE A 134 -2.88 -4.76 7.52
CA PHE A 134 -2.08 -5.88 6.98
C PHE A 134 -1.51 -6.81 8.04
N VAL A 135 -1.31 -6.30 9.26
CA VAL A 135 -0.74 -7.04 10.40
C VAL A 135 -1.75 -7.20 11.53
N PHE A 136 -3.00 -6.78 11.31
CA PHE A 136 -4.02 -6.79 12.35
C PHE A 136 -4.34 -8.22 12.78
N GLY A 137 -4.30 -8.51 14.09
CA GLY A 137 -4.56 -9.85 14.59
C GLY A 137 -3.54 -10.93 14.19
N LEU A 138 -2.27 -10.58 13.94
CA LEU A 138 -1.20 -11.59 13.82
C LEU A 138 -0.74 -12.14 15.19
N ALA A 139 -1.02 -11.41 16.28
CA ALA A 139 -0.67 -11.86 17.64
C ALA A 139 -1.34 -13.19 18.02
N ARG A 140 -0.64 -14.00 18.83
CA ARG A 140 -1.03 -15.34 19.30
C ARG A 140 -2.44 -15.49 19.91
N GLN A 141 -3.13 -14.39 20.23
CA GLN A 141 -4.48 -14.37 20.80
C GLN A 141 -5.47 -13.57 19.93
N SER A 142 -5.28 -13.58 18.61
CA SER A 142 -6.17 -12.85 17.71
C SER A 142 -7.57 -13.46 17.67
N LYS A 143 -8.57 -12.58 17.61
CA LYS A 143 -9.96 -13.00 17.45
C LYS A 143 -10.22 -13.26 15.96
N LEU A 144 -11.22 -14.09 15.67
CA LEU A 144 -11.65 -14.34 14.29
C LEU A 144 -11.92 -13.02 13.53
N LYS A 145 -12.58 -12.08 14.19
CA LYS A 145 -12.87 -10.75 13.65
C LYS A 145 -11.61 -9.96 13.28
N ASP A 146 -10.52 -10.13 14.02
CA ASP A 146 -9.26 -9.43 13.73
C ASP A 146 -8.62 -10.00 12.45
N THR A 147 -8.72 -11.31 12.25
CA THR A 147 -8.26 -11.99 11.03
C THR A 147 -9.09 -11.58 9.81
N GLU A 148 -10.42 -11.44 9.95
CA GLU A 148 -11.28 -10.98 8.85
C GLU A 148 -10.96 -9.53 8.41
N VAL A 149 -10.66 -8.64 9.37
CA VAL A 149 -10.20 -7.28 9.07
C VAL A 149 -8.90 -7.31 8.27
N ARG A 150 -7.94 -8.16 8.67
CA ARG A 150 -6.67 -8.31 7.96
C ARG A 150 -6.85 -8.83 6.55
N HIS A 151 -7.63 -9.89 6.35
CA HIS A 151 -7.90 -10.44 5.02
C HIS A 151 -8.57 -9.40 4.11
N ARG A 152 -9.59 -8.67 4.59
CA ARG A 152 -10.22 -7.61 3.78
C ARG A 152 -9.25 -6.50 3.39
N ALA A 153 -8.32 -6.13 4.29
CA ALA A 153 -7.30 -5.13 3.99
C ALA A 153 -6.32 -5.65 2.92
N LEU A 154 -5.85 -6.89 3.04
CA LEU A 154 -4.97 -7.54 2.07
C LEU A 154 -5.66 -7.74 0.72
N ASP A 155 -6.90 -8.21 0.69
CA ASP A 155 -7.68 -8.40 -0.55
C ASP A 155 -7.88 -7.10 -1.31
N MET A 156 -8.16 -6.02 -0.57
CA MET A 156 -8.29 -4.67 -1.14
C MET A 156 -6.96 -4.19 -1.72
N ALA A 157 -5.86 -4.34 -0.98
CA ALA A 157 -4.53 -3.98 -1.47
C ALA A 157 -4.15 -4.79 -2.72
N TYR A 158 -4.42 -6.09 -2.74
CA TYR A 158 -4.19 -6.92 -3.91
C TYR A 158 -4.99 -6.43 -5.12
N SER A 159 -6.27 -6.11 -4.94
CA SER A 159 -7.13 -5.61 -6.01
C SER A 159 -6.59 -4.30 -6.61
N ILE A 160 -6.04 -3.41 -5.77
CA ILE A 160 -5.39 -2.17 -6.21
C ILE A 160 -4.11 -2.47 -7.03
N ILE A 161 -3.24 -3.33 -6.50
CA ILE A 161 -1.98 -3.73 -7.16
C ILE A 161 -2.29 -4.37 -8.52
N ASP A 162 -3.22 -5.32 -8.55
CA ASP A 162 -3.56 -6.06 -9.77
C ASP A 162 -4.17 -5.16 -10.85
N ALA A 163 -5.04 -4.22 -10.47
CA ALA A 163 -5.63 -3.28 -11.42
C ALA A 163 -4.57 -2.34 -12.03
N ALA A 164 -3.65 -1.82 -11.22
CA ALA A 164 -2.54 -1.00 -11.71
C ALA A 164 -1.59 -1.82 -12.61
N GLY A 165 -1.26 -3.06 -12.21
CA GLY A 165 -0.46 -3.99 -13.02
C GLY A 165 -1.09 -4.29 -14.37
N LYS A 166 -2.41 -4.56 -14.42
CA LYS A 166 -3.16 -4.78 -15.66
C LYS A 166 -3.13 -3.58 -16.59
N LYS A 167 -3.17 -2.35 -16.05
CA LYS A 167 -3.02 -1.13 -16.87
C LYS A 167 -1.59 -1.00 -17.41
N LEU A 168 -0.56 -1.31 -16.60
CA LEU A 168 0.83 -1.31 -17.07
C LEU A 168 1.07 -2.32 -18.20
N GLU A 169 0.51 -3.52 -18.09
CA GLU A 169 0.58 -4.56 -19.13
C GLU A 169 -0.03 -4.10 -20.45
N GLN A 170 -1.10 -3.29 -20.41
CA GLN A 170 -1.69 -2.69 -21.62
C GLN A 170 -0.74 -1.71 -22.31
N TYR A 171 0.14 -1.03 -21.57
CA TYR A 171 1.12 -0.09 -22.12
C TYR A 171 2.43 -0.76 -22.59
N SER A 172 2.77 -1.94 -22.04
CA SER A 172 4.00 -2.67 -22.36
C SER A 172 4.29 -2.92 -23.86
N PRO A 173 3.31 -3.21 -24.74
CA PRO A 173 3.58 -3.44 -26.17
C PRO A 173 3.81 -2.16 -26.98
N HIS A 174 3.61 -0.97 -26.40
CA HIS A 174 3.69 0.29 -27.13
C HIS A 174 5.08 0.93 -27.01
N THR A 175 5.80 1.01 -28.13
CA THR A 175 7.12 1.68 -28.20
C THR A 175 6.99 3.21 -28.20
N ASP A 176 5.88 3.75 -28.71
CA ASP A 176 5.62 5.18 -28.82
C ASP A 176 4.39 5.58 -27.98
N LEU A 177 4.62 5.82 -26.68
CA LEU A 177 3.58 6.33 -25.79
C LEU A 177 3.36 7.83 -26.03
N THR A 178 2.10 8.27 -26.00
CA THR A 178 1.74 9.69 -25.90
C THR A 178 2.10 10.25 -24.52
N GLU A 179 2.10 11.58 -24.37
CA GLU A 179 2.39 12.20 -23.07
C GLU A 179 1.37 11.81 -21.99
N ALA A 180 0.09 11.72 -22.36
CA ALA A 180 -0.96 11.28 -21.45
C ALA A 180 -0.78 9.82 -21.00
N GLU A 181 -0.35 8.93 -21.91
CA GLU A 181 -0.07 7.54 -21.56
C GLU A 181 1.18 7.39 -20.70
N ARG A 182 2.23 8.18 -20.96
CA ARG A 182 3.41 8.25 -20.08
C ARG A 182 3.02 8.65 -18.66
N GLU A 183 2.13 9.64 -18.51
CA GLU A 183 1.65 10.06 -17.20
C GLU A 183 0.82 8.97 -16.52
N ASN A 184 -0.05 8.27 -17.25
CA ASN A 184 -0.80 7.13 -16.75
C ASN A 184 0.10 5.98 -16.27
N VAL A 185 1.19 5.71 -17.00
CA VAL A 185 2.21 4.72 -16.61
C VAL A 185 2.88 5.14 -15.30
N LYS A 186 3.26 6.42 -15.15
CA LYS A 186 3.82 6.94 -13.88
C LYS A 186 2.84 6.78 -12.72
N HIS A 187 1.56 7.12 -12.92
CA HIS A 187 0.53 6.94 -11.90
C HIS A 187 0.40 5.47 -11.46
N CYS A 188 0.42 4.53 -12.40
CA CYS A 188 0.34 3.10 -12.06
C CYS A 188 1.59 2.63 -11.32
N PHE A 189 2.80 3.00 -11.76
CA PHE A 189 4.02 2.68 -11.02
C PHE A 189 4.02 3.27 -9.60
N ALA A 190 3.52 4.49 -9.42
CA ALA A 190 3.40 5.11 -8.10
C ALA A 190 2.49 4.30 -7.17
N ILE A 191 1.40 3.70 -7.68
CA ILE A 191 0.52 2.80 -6.91
C ILE A 191 1.26 1.54 -6.47
N ILE A 192 1.98 0.88 -7.40
CA ILE A 192 2.73 -0.35 -7.10
C ILE A 192 3.84 -0.06 -6.08
N ASP A 193 4.57 1.04 -6.27
CA ASP A 193 5.62 1.51 -5.37
C ASP A 193 5.08 1.78 -3.96
N ARG A 194 3.95 2.49 -3.88
CA ARG A 194 3.25 2.79 -2.63
C ARG A 194 2.82 1.51 -1.92
N ALA A 195 2.28 0.54 -2.64
CA ALA A 195 1.84 -0.74 -2.09
C ALA A 195 3.03 -1.52 -1.50
N CYS A 196 4.13 -1.62 -2.24
CA CYS A 196 5.37 -2.26 -1.79
C CYS A 196 5.90 -1.60 -0.49
N LEU A 197 5.97 -0.27 -0.49
CA LEU A 197 6.37 0.50 0.70
C LEU A 197 5.45 0.27 1.89
N GLN A 198 4.13 0.19 1.70
CA GLN A 198 3.21 -0.04 2.81
C GLN A 198 3.34 -1.44 3.39
N LEU A 199 3.58 -2.47 2.55
CA LEU A 199 3.89 -3.83 3.03
C LEU A 199 5.19 -3.83 3.84
N ARG A 200 6.24 -3.16 3.35
CA ARG A 200 7.51 -3.02 4.06
C ARG A 200 7.35 -2.36 5.43
N PHE A 201 6.69 -1.21 5.47
CA PHE A 201 6.45 -0.48 6.71
C PHE A 201 5.52 -1.24 7.68
N ALA A 202 4.66 -2.13 7.19
CA ALA A 202 3.86 -2.98 8.07
C ALA A 202 4.73 -3.99 8.83
N CYS A 203 5.78 -4.54 8.20
CA CYS A 203 6.73 -5.46 8.84
C CYS A 203 7.66 -4.77 9.85
N GLU A 204 8.21 -3.61 9.49
CA GLU A 204 9.18 -2.89 10.32
C GLU A 204 8.54 -2.35 11.63
N GLY A 205 7.22 -2.13 11.62
CA GLY A 205 6.49 -1.49 12.72
C GLY A 205 6.61 0.04 12.67
N LYS A 206 5.93 0.73 13.58
CA LYS A 206 6.09 2.20 13.70
C LYS A 206 7.41 2.49 14.42
N HIS A 207 8.31 3.25 13.78
CA HIS A 207 9.54 3.77 14.42
C HIS A 207 9.31 4.55 15.74
N ASN A 208 8.07 4.97 16.04
CA ASN A 208 7.71 5.82 17.19
C ASN A 208 6.69 5.20 18.17
N SER A 209 6.54 3.88 18.23
CA SER A 209 5.70 3.24 19.27
C SER A 209 6.39 2.03 19.88
N ASP A 210 6.17 1.79 21.17
CA ASP A 210 6.67 0.65 21.97
C ASP A 210 6.31 -0.76 21.43
N LYS A 211 5.73 -0.86 20.23
CA LYS A 211 5.56 -2.13 19.53
C LYS A 211 6.88 -2.53 18.89
N THR A 212 7.50 -3.56 19.48
CA THR A 212 8.53 -4.38 18.85
C THR A 212 8.08 -4.81 17.46
N SER A 213 9.02 -4.83 16.50
CA SER A 213 8.82 -5.43 15.18
C SER A 213 8.19 -6.83 15.28
N LEU A 214 7.50 -7.26 14.22
CA LEU A 214 6.79 -8.54 14.20
C LEU A 214 7.68 -9.71 14.65
N GLU A 215 7.11 -10.60 15.45
CA GLU A 215 7.80 -11.82 15.88
C GLU A 215 7.91 -12.84 14.74
N TYR A 216 8.75 -13.88 14.92
CA TYR A 216 9.02 -14.91 13.91
C TYR A 216 7.74 -15.53 13.31
N GLU A 217 6.78 -15.95 14.14
CA GLU A 217 5.53 -16.56 13.65
C GLU A 217 4.64 -15.55 12.91
N GLU A 218 4.63 -14.29 13.34
CA GLU A 218 3.85 -13.22 12.71
C GLU A 218 4.43 -12.86 11.34
N LEU A 219 5.76 -12.75 11.23
CA LEU A 219 6.48 -12.55 9.96
C LEU A 219 6.24 -13.71 9.00
N LYS A 220 6.26 -14.96 9.50
CA LYS A 220 5.99 -16.15 8.68
C LYS A 220 4.57 -16.16 8.16
N GLN A 221 3.59 -15.82 9.00
CA GLN A 221 2.20 -15.71 8.57
C GLN A 221 2.02 -14.57 7.56
N PHE A 222 2.59 -13.40 7.82
CA PHE A 222 2.56 -12.26 6.92
C PHE A 222 3.14 -12.62 5.55
N LEU A 223 4.31 -13.28 5.50
CA LEU A 223 4.94 -13.73 4.25
C LEU A 223 4.01 -14.68 3.47
N ASN A 224 3.34 -15.61 4.14
CA ASN A 224 2.41 -16.53 3.49
C ASN A 224 1.17 -15.83 2.93
N GLU A 225 0.59 -14.91 3.69
CA GLU A 225 -0.62 -14.18 3.29
C GLU A 225 -0.35 -13.12 2.20
N THR A 226 0.89 -12.61 2.11
CA THR A 226 1.28 -11.55 1.16
C THR A 226 2.12 -12.04 -0.02
N GLU A 227 2.36 -13.36 -0.14
CA GLU A 227 3.14 -13.94 -1.23
C GLU A 227 2.58 -13.53 -2.60
N LEU A 228 1.27 -13.59 -2.77
CA LEU A 228 0.60 -13.23 -4.03
C LEU A 228 0.78 -11.74 -4.36
N HIS A 229 0.75 -10.86 -3.36
CA HIS A 229 0.98 -9.43 -3.52
C HIS A 229 2.41 -9.16 -3.98
N MET A 230 3.40 -9.78 -3.32
CA MET A 230 4.81 -9.61 -3.67
C MET A 230 5.13 -10.15 -5.06
N ARG A 231 4.55 -11.30 -5.45
CA ARG A 231 4.65 -11.80 -6.83
C ARG A 231 4.08 -10.80 -7.83
N ARG A 232 2.88 -10.30 -7.56
CA ARG A 232 2.20 -9.36 -8.47
C ARG A 232 2.95 -8.03 -8.59
N ILE A 233 3.49 -7.52 -7.48
CA ILE A 233 4.39 -6.36 -7.49
C ILE A 233 5.60 -6.67 -8.38
N GLY A 234 6.23 -7.83 -8.21
CA GLY A 234 7.36 -8.29 -9.02
C GLY A 234 7.06 -8.31 -10.53
N ASP A 235 5.86 -8.74 -10.93
CA ASP A 235 5.44 -8.78 -12.35
C ASP A 235 5.44 -7.40 -13.03
N CYS A 236 5.12 -6.35 -12.28
CA CYS A 236 4.87 -5.01 -12.81
C CYS A 236 5.73 -3.92 -12.15
N SER A 237 6.90 -4.29 -11.61
CA SER A 237 7.77 -3.37 -10.88
C SER A 237 8.57 -2.45 -11.79
N SER A 238 8.74 -1.20 -11.35
CA SER A 238 9.83 -0.34 -11.81
C SER A 238 11.15 -0.71 -11.10
N PRO A 239 12.33 -0.32 -11.61
CA PRO A 239 13.59 -0.54 -10.91
C PRO A 239 13.59 -0.08 -9.44
N HIS A 240 13.01 1.08 -9.17
CA HIS A 240 12.87 1.65 -7.83
C HIS A 240 11.99 0.78 -6.92
N THR A 241 10.91 0.22 -7.46
CA THR A 241 10.00 -0.68 -6.72
C THR A 241 10.68 -2.00 -6.36
N VAL A 242 11.53 -2.52 -7.25
CA VAL A 242 12.31 -3.74 -7.00
C VAL A 242 13.22 -3.53 -5.79
N TYR A 243 13.89 -2.39 -5.67
CA TYR A 243 14.71 -2.08 -4.49
C TYR A 243 13.92 -2.22 -3.18
N TYR A 244 12.73 -1.62 -3.05
CA TYR A 244 11.92 -1.78 -1.83
C TYR A 244 11.38 -3.19 -1.63
N LEU A 245 11.10 -3.91 -2.71
CA LEU A 245 10.70 -5.31 -2.61
C LEU A 245 11.85 -6.15 -2.06
N LEU A 246 13.09 -5.89 -2.47
CA LEU A 246 14.27 -6.54 -1.90
C LEU A 246 14.47 -6.20 -0.42
N GLU A 247 14.27 -4.94 -0.01
CA GLU A 247 14.31 -4.58 1.43
C GLU A 247 13.25 -5.31 2.26
N LEU A 248 12.02 -5.40 1.74
CA LEU A 248 10.95 -6.17 2.38
C LEU A 248 11.33 -7.64 2.50
N LEU A 249 11.79 -8.25 1.40
CA LEU A 249 12.18 -9.66 1.39
C LEU A 249 13.35 -9.94 2.34
N GLU A 250 14.32 -9.02 2.45
CA GLU A 250 15.43 -9.15 3.42
C GLU A 250 14.91 -9.32 4.85
N THR A 251 13.88 -8.55 5.24
CA THR A 251 13.25 -8.63 6.56
C THR A 251 12.59 -10.01 6.80
N LEU A 252 12.20 -10.70 5.72
CA LEU A 252 11.49 -11.97 5.75
C LEU A 252 12.40 -13.20 5.56
N VAL A 253 13.67 -13.00 5.17
CA VAL A 253 14.65 -14.10 5.01
C VAL A 253 14.75 -15.01 6.24
N PRO A 254 14.77 -14.49 7.49
CA PRO A 254 14.90 -15.35 8.67
C PRO A 254 13.76 -16.36 8.85
N VAL A 255 12.56 -16.09 8.32
CA VAL A 255 11.37 -16.95 8.52
C VAL A 255 11.20 -18.01 7.44
N ASP A 256 11.53 -17.70 6.19
CA ASP A 256 11.50 -18.64 5.07
C ASP A 256 12.45 -18.17 3.95
N PRO A 257 13.75 -18.55 4.01
CA PRO A 257 14.75 -18.08 3.05
C PRO A 257 14.48 -18.63 1.64
N ALA A 258 13.93 -19.83 1.51
CA ALA A 258 13.64 -20.44 0.21
C ALA A 258 12.56 -19.65 -0.53
N LYS A 259 11.47 -19.31 0.17
CA LYS A 259 10.39 -18.50 -0.41
C LYS A 259 10.85 -17.08 -0.74
N CYS A 260 11.63 -16.45 0.14
CA CYS A 260 12.17 -15.11 -0.12
C CYS A 260 13.09 -15.10 -1.35
N PHE A 261 13.92 -16.13 -1.50
CA PHE A 261 14.74 -16.30 -2.71
C PHE A 261 13.89 -16.46 -3.97
N ASP A 262 12.84 -17.30 -3.91
CA ASP A 262 11.95 -17.53 -5.05
C ASP A 262 11.20 -16.26 -5.48
N LEU A 263 10.78 -15.41 -4.53
CA LEU A 263 10.15 -14.12 -4.79
C LEU A 263 11.14 -13.09 -5.36
N MET A 264 12.36 -13.05 -4.83
CA MET A 264 13.42 -12.20 -5.33
C MET A 264 13.77 -12.56 -6.79
N ALA A 265 14.04 -13.83 -7.07
CA ALA A 265 14.37 -14.30 -8.43
C ALA A 265 13.24 -13.97 -9.42
N HIS A 266 11.99 -14.15 -9.00
CA HIS A 266 10.81 -13.79 -9.80
C HIS A 266 10.74 -12.29 -10.13
N ALA A 267 11.01 -11.41 -9.16
CA ALA A 267 11.02 -9.97 -9.42
C ALA A 267 12.13 -9.57 -10.39
N LEU A 268 13.32 -10.16 -10.27
CA LEU A 268 14.48 -9.84 -11.11
C LEU A 268 14.29 -10.24 -12.56
N SER A 269 13.68 -11.40 -12.82
CA SER A 269 13.41 -11.86 -14.19
C SER A 269 12.48 -10.91 -14.96
N HIS A 270 11.64 -10.15 -14.25
CA HIS A 270 10.77 -9.13 -14.85
C HIS A 270 11.45 -7.76 -14.92
N ALA A 271 12.31 -7.45 -13.94
CA ALA A 271 13.01 -6.19 -13.83
C ALA A 271 14.12 -5.98 -14.88
N GLU A 272 14.70 -7.06 -15.42
CA GLU A 272 15.75 -7.00 -16.45
C GLU A 272 15.31 -6.15 -17.67
N LYS A 273 14.06 -6.33 -18.11
CA LYS A 273 13.47 -5.58 -19.24
C LYS A 273 13.32 -4.08 -18.96
N SER A 274 13.27 -3.70 -17.69
CA SER A 274 13.06 -2.31 -17.23
C SER A 274 14.37 -1.55 -16.96
N GLY A 275 15.53 -2.20 -17.16
CA GLY A 275 16.83 -1.55 -16.95
C GLY A 275 17.27 -1.49 -15.48
N PHE A 276 16.77 -2.39 -14.62
CA PHE A 276 17.12 -2.46 -13.20
C PHE A 276 18.62 -2.48 -12.93
N GLN A 277 19.41 -3.05 -13.84
CA GLN A 277 20.85 -3.09 -13.76
C GLN A 277 21.55 -1.71 -13.70
N ASN A 278 20.84 -0.64 -14.06
CA ASN A 278 21.31 0.74 -14.01
C ASN A 278 20.98 1.44 -12.67
N GLU A 279 20.24 0.77 -11.78
CA GLU A 279 19.79 1.32 -10.50
C GLU A 279 20.74 0.86 -9.37
N THR A 280 21.57 1.78 -8.89
CA THR A 280 22.70 1.45 -7.99
C THR A 280 22.25 0.86 -6.65
N LEU A 281 21.19 1.37 -6.04
CA LEU A 281 20.79 0.96 -4.68
C LEU A 281 20.20 -0.45 -4.68
N GLY A 282 19.35 -0.76 -5.65
CA GLY A 282 18.78 -2.09 -5.90
C GLY A 282 19.85 -3.13 -6.16
N MET A 283 20.87 -2.77 -6.94
CA MET A 283 21.99 -3.68 -7.21
C MET A 283 22.85 -3.91 -5.96
N GLU A 284 23.12 -2.89 -5.16
CA GLU A 284 23.81 -3.06 -3.86
C GLU A 284 23.00 -3.93 -2.89
N GLN A 285 21.70 -3.69 -2.80
CA GLN A 285 20.77 -4.46 -1.97
C GLN A 285 20.71 -5.92 -2.42
N LEU A 286 20.68 -6.17 -3.73
CA LEU A 286 20.67 -7.52 -4.27
C LEU A 286 21.96 -8.28 -3.95
N VAL A 287 23.13 -7.65 -4.11
CA VAL A 287 24.43 -8.24 -3.74
C VAL A 287 24.45 -8.62 -2.26
N LYS A 288 23.94 -7.74 -1.39
CA LYS A 288 23.85 -7.99 0.05
C LYS A 288 22.99 -9.23 0.33
N MET A 289 21.79 -9.29 -0.23
CA MET A 289 20.89 -10.44 -0.05
C MET A 289 21.48 -11.75 -0.58
N MET A 290 22.11 -11.72 -1.76
CA MET A 290 22.81 -12.89 -2.33
C MET A 290 23.93 -13.38 -1.40
N GLY A 291 24.66 -12.45 -0.78
CA GLY A 291 25.64 -12.77 0.25
C GLY A 291 25.04 -13.49 1.45
N VAL A 292 23.89 -13.02 1.95
CA VAL A 292 23.16 -13.68 3.06
C VAL A 292 22.71 -15.09 2.69
N PHE A 293 22.08 -15.27 1.52
CA PHE A 293 21.64 -16.60 1.08
C PHE A 293 22.80 -17.59 0.96
N LEU A 294 23.92 -17.14 0.37
CA LEU A 294 25.11 -17.98 0.17
C LEU A 294 25.93 -18.19 1.45
N ALA A 295 25.83 -17.33 2.45
CA ALA A 295 26.54 -17.50 3.72
C ALA A 295 25.73 -18.36 4.70
N ASP A 296 24.46 -18.02 4.89
CA ASP A 296 23.66 -18.49 6.02
C ASP A 296 22.58 -19.51 5.61
N HIS A 297 22.23 -19.58 4.32
CA HIS A 297 21.10 -20.38 3.83
C HIS A 297 21.44 -21.26 2.60
N LYS A 298 22.69 -21.71 2.49
CA LYS A 298 23.19 -22.50 1.34
C LYS A 298 22.33 -23.71 0.98
N THR A 299 21.73 -24.36 1.99
CA THR A 299 20.92 -25.58 1.83
C THR A 299 19.71 -25.37 0.90
N ILE A 300 19.21 -24.15 0.73
CA ILE A 300 18.11 -23.88 -0.21
C ILE A 300 18.52 -24.15 -1.67
N PHE A 301 19.83 -24.13 -1.98
CA PHE A 301 20.39 -24.38 -3.31
C PHE A 301 20.77 -25.84 -3.55
N GLU A 302 20.44 -26.76 -2.64
CA GLU A 302 20.40 -28.20 -2.93
C GLU A 302 19.34 -28.50 -4.00
N ASP A 303 18.28 -27.69 -4.05
CA ASP A 303 17.29 -27.67 -5.13
C ASP A 303 17.92 -27.14 -6.43
N GLU A 304 17.95 -27.99 -7.46
CA GLU A 304 18.52 -27.68 -8.77
C GLU A 304 17.84 -26.47 -9.44
N ASN A 305 16.53 -26.28 -9.24
CA ASN A 305 15.81 -25.14 -9.84
C ASN A 305 16.23 -23.82 -9.19
N ARG A 306 16.41 -23.79 -7.87
CA ARG A 306 16.91 -22.59 -7.19
C ARG A 306 18.35 -22.29 -7.56
N ARG A 307 19.17 -23.33 -7.76
CA ARG A 307 20.54 -23.15 -8.27
C ARG A 307 20.56 -22.57 -9.68
N ALA A 308 19.67 -23.02 -10.56
CA ALA A 308 19.53 -22.44 -11.90
C ALA A 308 19.11 -20.96 -11.82
N ARG A 309 18.08 -20.63 -11.04
CA ARG A 309 17.63 -19.25 -10.81
C ARG A 309 18.70 -18.35 -10.20
N LEU A 310 19.54 -18.90 -9.33
CA LEU A 310 20.68 -18.18 -8.76
C LEU A 310 21.67 -17.79 -9.86
N ILE A 311 22.00 -18.73 -10.75
CA ILE A 311 22.90 -18.47 -11.89
C ILE A 311 22.28 -17.42 -12.81
N GLU A 312 21.00 -17.57 -13.19
CA GLU A 312 20.27 -16.59 -14.00
C GLU A 312 20.28 -15.19 -13.37
N SER A 313 20.01 -15.12 -12.06
CA SER A 313 20.05 -13.85 -11.32
C SER A 313 21.45 -13.24 -11.32
N LEU A 314 22.50 -14.07 -11.27
CA LEU A 314 23.90 -13.65 -11.33
C LEU A 314 24.34 -13.17 -12.73
N ASP A 315 23.77 -13.74 -13.79
CA ASP A 315 24.03 -13.32 -15.17
C ASP A 315 23.55 -11.89 -15.45
N ILE A 316 22.43 -11.47 -14.84
CA ILE A 316 21.95 -10.07 -14.89
C ILE A 316 23.06 -9.10 -14.43
N PHE A 317 23.82 -9.47 -13.39
CA PHE A 317 24.93 -8.67 -12.91
C PHE A 317 26.16 -8.67 -13.82
N LEU A 318 26.44 -9.81 -14.44
CA LEU A 318 27.58 -9.95 -15.35
C LEU A 318 27.41 -9.09 -16.58
N ALA A 319 26.20 -9.08 -17.15
CA ALA A 319 25.82 -8.22 -18.27
C ALA A 319 25.99 -6.73 -17.93
N ALA A 320 25.72 -6.36 -16.69
CA ALA A 320 25.82 -5.00 -16.18
C ALA A 320 27.23 -4.57 -15.72
N GLY A 321 28.20 -5.50 -15.67
CA GLY A 321 29.60 -5.20 -15.35
C GLY A 321 29.91 -4.94 -13.87
N TRP A 322 29.05 -5.37 -12.95
CA TRP A 322 29.19 -5.04 -11.52
C TRP A 322 30.36 -5.77 -10.81
N PRO A 323 31.36 -5.05 -10.24
CA PRO A 323 32.54 -5.67 -9.63
C PRO A 323 32.24 -6.50 -8.37
N ALA A 324 31.23 -6.13 -7.58
CA ALA A 324 30.84 -6.87 -6.38
C ALA A 324 30.23 -8.25 -6.71
N ALA A 325 29.41 -8.32 -7.75
CA ALA A 325 28.84 -9.57 -8.25
C ALA A 325 29.91 -10.51 -8.83
N ARG A 326 30.90 -9.96 -9.55
CA ARG A 326 32.07 -10.76 -10.00
C ARG A 326 32.80 -11.41 -8.83
N ARG A 327 33.00 -10.68 -7.72
CA ARG A 327 33.63 -11.23 -6.49
C ARG A 327 32.80 -12.34 -5.85
N LEU A 328 31.48 -12.24 -5.88
CA LEU A 328 30.57 -13.31 -5.43
C LEU A 328 30.69 -14.55 -6.33
N LEU A 329 30.71 -14.36 -7.66
CA LEU A 329 30.86 -15.46 -8.62
C LEU A 329 32.16 -16.23 -8.45
N TYR A 330 33.28 -15.54 -8.20
CA TYR A 330 34.56 -16.20 -7.92
C TYR A 330 34.54 -17.02 -6.62
N ARG A 331 33.66 -16.71 -5.66
CA ARG A 331 33.53 -17.43 -4.39
C ARG A 331 32.49 -18.55 -4.43
N LEU A 332 31.61 -18.60 -5.45
CA LEU A 332 30.59 -19.64 -5.57
C LEU A 332 31.12 -21.08 -5.50
N PRO A 333 32.26 -21.43 -6.15
CA PRO A 333 32.81 -22.78 -6.05
C PRO A 333 33.16 -23.19 -4.61
N GLU A 334 33.57 -22.24 -3.77
CA GLU A 334 33.87 -22.45 -2.34
C GLU A 334 32.60 -22.41 -1.47
N LEU A 335 31.50 -21.83 -1.99
CA LEU A 335 30.25 -21.64 -1.27
C LEU A 335 29.21 -22.74 -1.54
N ILE A 336 29.28 -23.42 -2.68
CA ILE A 336 28.35 -24.48 -3.11
C ILE A 336 28.93 -25.90 -2.92
N GLN A 337 30.22 -26.01 -2.54
CA GLN A 337 30.76 -27.23 -1.91
C GLN A 337 30.27 -27.34 -0.46
#